data_AF-A0A1S3DQC1-F1
#
_entry.id   AF-A0A1S3DQC1-F1
#
_cell.length_a   1.000
_cell.length_b   1.000
_cell.length_c   1.000
_cell.angle_alpha   90.00
_cell.angle_beta   90.00
_cell.angle_gamma   90.00
#
_symmetry.space_group_name_H-M   'P 1'
#
loop_
_entity.id
_entity.type
_entity.pdbx_description
1 polymer ?
#
loop_
_entity_poly.entity_id
_entity_poly.type
_entity_poly.pdbx_seq_one_letter_code
_entity_poly.pdbx_strand_id
1 'polypeptide(L)'
;MVGHTMIDPHITMVMMGIAYSMVASGLWPLIALVIPEYQLGTAYGIAQAFENLGLALVTILAGFIVDQYGYVWLERFFMANLAFGTISILGLWIYDNGRLGLLNMSTAQRSIHDANKL
;
A
#
# COMPACT_ATOMS: atom_id res chain seq x y z
N MET A 1 -19.67 15.69 10.90
CA MET A 1 -19.34 17.00 11.53
C MET A 1 -17.97 17.45 11.02
N VAL A 2 -17.92 18.03 9.82
CA VAL A 2 -16.72 18.74 9.30
C VAL A 2 -16.83 20.17 9.81
N GLY A 3 -16.65 20.35 11.12
CA GLY A 3 -16.97 21.57 11.84
C GLY A 3 -15.79 22.27 12.50
N HIS A 4 -14.55 21.80 12.28
CA HIS A 4 -13.35 22.37 12.93
C HIS A 4 -12.06 22.38 12.09
N THR A 5 -12.10 22.05 10.79
CA THR A 5 -10.92 22.17 9.92
C THR A 5 -11.06 23.38 9.00
N MET A 6 -10.19 24.37 9.17
CA MET A 6 -10.03 25.59 8.35
C MET A 6 -9.48 25.30 6.94
N ILE A 7 -9.49 24.05 6.50
CA ILE A 7 -8.95 23.59 5.23
C ILE A 7 -10.11 23.27 4.33
N ASP A 8 -10.12 23.90 3.16
CA ASP A 8 -11.13 23.66 2.15
C ASP A 8 -11.10 22.18 1.71
N PRO A 9 -12.25 21.46 1.69
CA PRO A 9 -12.32 20.04 1.35
C PRO A 9 -11.66 19.68 0.02
N HIS A 10 -11.59 20.61 -0.94
CA HIS A 10 -10.95 20.38 -2.23
C HIS A 10 -9.45 20.07 -2.08
N ILE A 11 -8.76 20.70 -1.13
CA ILE A 11 -7.32 20.48 -0.90
C ILE A 11 -7.07 19.05 -0.45
N THR A 12 -7.85 18.56 0.52
CA THR A 12 -7.71 17.19 1.04
C THR A 12 -8.02 16.15 -0.04
N MET A 13 -9.04 16.39 -0.85
CA MET A 13 -9.41 15.49 -1.96
C MET A 13 -8.33 15.42 -3.04
N VAL A 14 -7.72 16.55 -3.40
CA VAL A 14 -6.60 16.59 -4.36
C VAL A 14 -5.39 15.83 -3.81
N MET A 15 -5.02 16.04 -2.55
CA MET A 15 -3.90 15.33 -1.92
C MET A 15 -4.13 13.82 -1.86
N MET A 16 -5.35 13.39 -1.54
CA MET A 16 -5.73 11.96 -1.57
C MET A 16 -5.63 11.37 -2.98
N GLY A 17 -6.06 12.12 -4.01
CA GLY A 17 -5.96 11.68 -5.41
C GLY A 17 -4.50 11.49 -5.87
N ILE A 18 -3.61 12.42 -5.50
CA ILE A 18 -2.17 12.31 -5.80
C ILE A 18 -1.59 11.07 -5.09
N ALA A 19 -1.90 10.89 -3.81
CA ALA A 19 -1.44 9.73 -3.05
C ALA A 19 -1.89 8.40 -3.67
N TYR A 20 -3.17 8.28 -4.03
CA TYR A 20 -3.72 7.07 -4.64
C TYR A 20 -3.09 6.77 -6.01
N SER A 21 -2.85 7.82 -6.82
CA SER A 21 -2.20 7.67 -8.13
C SER A 21 -0.79 7.10 -8.02
N MET A 22 -0.02 7.56 -7.03
CA MET A 22 1.32 7.01 -6.78
C MET A 22 1.26 5.51 -6.44
N VAL A 23 0.34 5.10 -5.57
CA VAL A 23 0.17 3.70 -5.20
C VAL A 23 -0.23 2.85 -6.41
N ALA A 24 -1.23 3.28 -7.18
CA ALA A 24 -1.70 2.56 -8.36
C ALA A 24 -0.60 2.42 -9.43
N SER A 25 0.22 3.46 -9.64
CA SER A 25 1.32 3.45 -10.60
C SER A 25 2.48 2.53 -10.18
N GLY A 26 2.66 2.27 -8.88
CA GLY A 26 3.75 1.42 -8.38
C GLY A 26 3.34 -0.05 -8.21
N LEU A 27 2.14 -0.30 -7.68
CA LEU A 27 1.73 -1.62 -7.22
C LEU A 27 1.42 -2.58 -8.37
N TRP A 28 0.69 -2.12 -9.38
CA TRP A 28 0.26 -2.99 -10.49
C TRP A 28 1.39 -3.34 -11.47
N PRO A 29 2.32 -2.43 -11.83
CA PRO A 29 3.47 -2.79 -12.65
C PRO A 29 4.44 -3.74 -11.94
N LEU A 30 4.53 -3.68 -10.61
CA LEU A 30 5.40 -4.56 -9.83
C LEU A 30 5.02 -6.05 -10.02
N ILE A 31 3.72 -6.36 -10.12
CA ILE A 31 3.26 -7.73 -10.39
C ILE A 31 3.74 -8.23 -11.76
N ALA A 32 3.67 -7.38 -12.79
CA ALA A 32 4.15 -7.72 -14.12
C ALA A 32 5.68 -7.89 -14.21
N LEU A 33 6.43 -7.19 -13.36
CA LEU A 33 7.89 -7.33 -13.32
C LEU A 33 8.37 -8.58 -12.58
N VAL A 34 7.56 -9.11 -11.64
CA VAL A 34 7.94 -10.25 -10.79
C VAL A 34 7.47 -11.59 -11.36
N ILE A 35 6.32 -11.63 -12.03
CA ILE A 35 5.68 -12.88 -12.48
C ILE A 35 5.95 -13.11 -13.97
N PRO A 36 6.28 -14.36 -14.40
CA PRO A 36 6.46 -14.67 -15.81
C PRO A 36 5.16 -14.53 -16.63
N GLU A 37 5.28 -14.09 -17.88
CA GLU A 37 4.18 -13.65 -18.75
C GLU A 37 3.04 -14.68 -18.89
N TYR A 38 3.36 -15.98 -18.91
CA TYR A 38 2.38 -17.06 -19.09
C TYR A 38 1.42 -17.24 -17.90
N GLN A 39 1.77 -16.73 -16.71
CA GLN A 39 0.94 -16.77 -15.49
C GLN A 39 0.41 -15.39 -15.08
N LEU A 40 0.66 -14.36 -15.90
CA LEU A 40 0.38 -12.98 -15.56
C LEU A 40 -1.11 -12.74 -15.26
N GLY A 41 -2.00 -13.33 -16.06
CA GLY A 41 -3.45 -13.23 -15.85
C GLY A 41 -3.92 -13.85 -14.53
N THR A 42 -3.35 -14.99 -14.14
CA THR A 42 -3.67 -15.63 -12.85
C THR A 42 -3.12 -14.81 -11.68
N ALA A 43 -1.92 -14.24 -11.82
CA ALA A 43 -1.34 -13.39 -10.78
C ALA A 43 -2.15 -12.11 -10.54
N TYR A 44 -2.58 -11.41 -11.60
CA TYR A 44 -3.49 -10.27 -11.46
C TYR A 44 -4.84 -10.68 -10.87
N GLY A 45 -5.40 -11.82 -11.29
CA GLY A 45 -6.65 -12.35 -10.74
C GLY A 45 -6.58 -12.63 -9.23
N ILE A 46 -5.50 -13.26 -8.77
CA ILE A 46 -5.28 -13.55 -7.34
C ILE A 46 -5.05 -12.25 -6.56
N ALA A 47 -4.20 -11.35 -7.06
CA ALA A 47 -3.93 -10.08 -6.40
C ALA A 47 -5.21 -9.26 -6.20
N GLN A 48 -6.04 -9.15 -7.25
CA GLN A 48 -7.28 -8.40 -7.19
C GLN A 48 -8.36 -9.11 -6.35
N ALA A 49 -8.38 -10.44 -6.31
CA ALA A 49 -9.25 -11.17 -5.40
C ALA A 49 -8.89 -10.90 -3.93
N PHE A 50 -7.61 -10.85 -3.60
CA PHE A 50 -7.13 -10.50 -2.26
C PHE A 50 -7.47 -9.05 -1.89
N GLU A 51 -7.28 -8.11 -2.82
CA GLU A 51 -7.65 -6.70 -2.62
C GLU A 51 -9.17 -6.54 -2.38
N ASN A 52 -10.00 -7.20 -3.19
CA ASN A 52 -11.45 -7.17 -3.02
C ASN A 52 -11.90 -7.79 -1.70
N LEU A 53 -11.24 -8.86 -1.25
CA LEU A 53 -11.51 -9.46 0.06
C LEU A 53 -11.16 -8.48 1.19
N GLY A 54 -9.98 -7.85 1.12
CA GLY A 54 -9.57 -6.83 2.08
C GLY A 54 -10.54 -5.65 2.13
N LEU A 55 -10.94 -5.15 0.97
CA LEU A 55 -11.92 -4.06 0.86
C LEU A 55 -13.26 -4.44 1.48
N ALA A 56 -13.76 -5.65 1.21
CA ALA A 56 -15.01 -6.14 1.78
C ALA A 56 -14.93 -6.22 3.31
N LEU A 57 -13.87 -6.82 3.86
CA LEU A 57 -13.68 -6.94 5.31
C LEU A 57 -13.57 -5.58 5.99
N VAL A 58 -12.75 -4.68 5.45
CA VAL A 58 -12.56 -3.33 6.01
C VAL A 58 -13.86 -2.52 5.91
N THR A 59 -14.62 -2.66 4.83
CA THR A 59 -15.91 -1.95 4.66
C THR A 59 -16.95 -2.42 5.68
N ILE A 60 -17.06 -3.74 5.91
CA ILE A 60 -17.97 -4.30 6.92
C ILE A 60 -17.57 -3.85 8.33
N LEU A 61 -16.27 -3.89 8.65
CA LEU A 61 -15.75 -3.42 9.94
C LEU A 61 -15.99 -1.92 10.13
N ALA A 62 -15.76 -1.12 9.09
CA ALA A 62 -16.01 0.32 9.12
C ALA A 62 -17.48 0.63 9.39
N GLY A 63 -18.41 -0.09 8.73
CA GLY A 63 -19.84 0.03 8.99
C GLY A 63 -20.20 -0.27 10.45
N PHE A 64 -19.72 -1.40 10.96
CA PHE A 64 -19.94 -1.79 12.36
C PHE A 64 -19.40 -0.77 13.37
N ILE A 65 -18.21 -0.20 13.11
CA ILE A 65 -17.60 0.83 13.98
C ILE A 65 -18.43 2.11 13.97
N VAL A 66 -18.91 2.55 12.81
CA VAL A 66 -19.77 3.74 12.70
C VAL A 66 -21.08 3.55 13.43
N ASP A 67 -21.71 2.38 13.28
CA ASP A 67 -23.02 2.11 13.86
C ASP A 67 -22.97 2.05 15.41
N GLN A 68 -21.90 1.50 15.99
CA GLN A 68 -21.79 1.36 17.46
C GLN A 68 -21.06 2.51 18.16
N TYR A 69 -20.03 3.07 17.53
CA TYR A 69 -19.11 4.01 18.18
C TYR A 69 -19.12 5.40 17.51
N GLY A 70 -19.65 5.52 16.28
CA GLY A 70 -19.73 6.77 15.53
C GLY A 70 -18.46 7.14 14.77
N TYR A 71 -18.54 8.25 14.02
CA TYR A 71 -17.53 8.64 13.03
C TYR A 71 -16.13 8.96 13.60
N VAL A 72 -16.04 9.44 14.84
CA VAL A 72 -14.74 9.77 15.47
C VAL A 72 -13.90 8.51 15.70
N TRP A 73 -14.55 7.41 16.06
CA TRP A 73 -13.87 6.12 16.25
C TRP A 73 -13.48 5.49 14.92
N LEU A 74 -14.30 5.67 13.88
CA LEU A 74 -13.94 5.27 12.51
C LEU A 74 -12.67 6.00 12.02
N GLU A 75 -12.59 7.31 12.24
CA GLU A 75 -11.42 8.10 11.84
C GLU A 75 -10.15 7.59 12.53
N ARG A 76 -10.21 7.30 13.83
CA ARG A 76 -9.10 6.71 14.59
C ARG A 76 -8.68 5.34 14.06
N PHE A 77 -9.63 4.52 13.64
CA PHE A 77 -9.35 3.23 13.03
C PHE A 77 -8.54 3.37 11.73
N PHE A 78 -8.95 4.26 10.82
CA PHE A 78 -8.20 4.52 9.58
C PHE A 78 -6.83 5.16 9.84
N MET A 79 -6.73 6.08 10.81
CA MET A 79 -5.43 6.64 11.22
C MET A 79 -4.48 5.56 11.77
N ALA A 80 -4.98 4.60 12.54
CA ALA A 80 -4.18 3.48 13.04
C ALA A 80 -3.70 2.56 11.91
N ASN A 81 -4.57 2.28 10.92
CA ASN A 81 -4.20 1.49 9.74
C ASN A 81 -3.10 2.18 8.92
N LEU A 82 -3.19 3.50 8.74
CA LEU A 82 -2.15 4.29 8.07
C LEU A 82 -0.83 4.24 8.84
N ALA A 83 -0.86 4.43 10.16
CA ALA A 83 0.33 4.35 11.00
C ALA A 83 1.01 2.97 10.91
N PHE A 84 0.22 1.89 10.93
CA PHE A 84 0.74 0.53 10.77
C PHE A 84 1.42 0.33 9.41
N GLY A 85 0.81 0.84 8.33
CA GLY A 85 1.41 0.84 7.00
C GLY A 85 2.74 1.59 6.95
N THR A 86 2.79 2.80 7.51
CA THR A 86 4.03 3.59 7.56
C THR A 86 5.11 2.90 8.39
N ILE A 87 4.78 2.33 9.55
CA ILE A 87 5.74 1.58 10.38
C ILE A 87 6.30 0.38 9.61
N SER A 88 5.44 -0.33 8.87
CA SER A 88 5.87 -1.48 8.05
C SER A 88 6.85 -1.07 6.95
N ILE A 89 6.59 0.04 6.27
CA ILE A 89 7.49 0.60 5.23
C ILE A 89 8.83 1.02 5.86
N LEU A 90 8.79 1.73 6.99
CA LEU A 90 10.00 2.13 7.70
C LEU A 90 10.81 0.91 8.18
N GLY A 91 10.13 -0.13 8.68
CA GLY A 91 10.76 -1.39 9.07
C GLY A 91 11.45 -2.08 7.90
N LEU A 92 10.79 -2.16 6.74
CA LEU A 92 11.39 -2.69 5.51
C LEU A 92 12.61 -1.87 5.07
N TRP A 93 12.53 -0.54 5.15
CA TRP A 93 13.64 0.35 4.79
C TRP A 93 14.85 0.19 5.72
N ILE A 94 14.62 0.09 7.04
CA ILE A 94 15.68 -0.18 8.02
C ILE A 94 16.32 -1.54 7.77
N TYR A 95 15.50 -2.56 7.51
CA TYR A 95 15.98 -3.90 7.22
C TYR A 95 16.81 -3.96 5.94
N ASP A 96 16.42 -3.23 4.89
CA ASP A 96 17.15 -3.17 3.63
C ASP A 96 18.51 -2.46 3.76
N ASN A 97 18.58 -1.36 4.53
CA ASN A 97 19.83 -0.68 4.85
C ASN A 97 20.83 -1.59 5.60
N GLY A 98 20.33 -2.50 6.43
CA GLY A 98 21.16 -3.47 7.17
C GLY A 98 21.71 -4.62 6.32
N ARG A 99 21.17 -4.87 5.13
CA ARG A 99 21.56 -5.99 4.25
C ARG A 99 22.07 -5.54 2.88
N LEU A 100 22.88 -4.46 2.86
CA LEU A 100 23.56 -3.93 1.66
C LEU A 100 22.58 -3.57 0.50
N GLY A 101 21.32 -3.25 0.80
CA GLY A 101 20.34 -2.83 -0.22
C GLY A 101 19.91 -3.95 -1.16
N LEU A 102 19.83 -5.20 -0.69
CA LEU A 102 19.49 -6.36 -1.51
C LEU A 102 18.06 -6.25 -2.10
N LEU A 103 17.14 -5.53 -1.45
CA LEU A 103 15.78 -5.27 -1.95
C LEU A 103 15.72 -4.02 -2.82
N ASN A 104 16.48 -2.98 -2.50
CA ASN A 104 16.59 -1.74 -3.30
C ASN A 104 17.76 -1.75 -4.29
N MET A 105 18.17 -2.94 -4.74
CA MET A 105 19.27 -3.09 -5.68
C MET A 105 18.80 -2.71 -7.09
N SER A 106 19.49 -1.75 -7.72
CA SER A 106 19.19 -1.38 -9.12
C SER A 106 19.38 -2.58 -10.06
N THR A 107 18.70 -2.59 -11.20
CA THR A 107 18.78 -3.67 -12.21
C THR A 107 20.22 -3.98 -12.63
N ALA A 108 21.08 -2.96 -12.71
CA ALA A 108 22.51 -3.13 -13.02
C ALA A 108 23.32 -3.76 -11.89
N GLN A 109 23.01 -3.46 -10.62
CA GLN A 109 23.69 -4.09 -9.48
C GLN A 109 23.22 -5.53 -9.24
N ARG A 110 21.95 -5.83 -9.57
CA ARG A 110 21.36 -7.16 -9.42
C ARG A 110 21.98 -8.18 -10.38
N SER A 111 22.25 -7.79 -11.62
CA SER A 111 22.94 -8.65 -12.59
C SER A 111 24.39 -8.97 -12.18
N ILE A 112 25.10 -8.02 -11.55
CA ILE A 112 26.44 -8.22 -11.01
C ILE A 112 26.41 -9.15 -9.77
N HIS A 113 25.41 -9.00 -8.91
CA HIS A 113 25.23 -9.86 -7.74
C HIS A 113 24.90 -11.31 -8.14
N ASP A 114 24.05 -11.51 -9.15
CA ASP A 114 23.72 -12.85 -9.66
C ASP A 114 24.89 -13.48 -10.44
N ALA A 115 25.71 -12.67 -11.12
CA ALA A 115 26.93 -13.13 -11.79
C ALA A 115 28.04 -13.57 -10.82
N ASN A 116 28.14 -12.93 -9.65
CA ASN A 116 29.12 -13.28 -8.59
C ASN A 116 28.69 -14.49 -7.73
N LYS A 117 27.50 -15.05 -7.93
CA LYS A 117 27.03 -16.27 -7.24
C LYS A 117 27.39 -17.58 -7.96
N LEU A 118 27.97 -17.50 -9.17
CA LEU A 118 28.54 -18.62 -9.93
C LEU A 118 30.03 -18.76 -9.65
#